data_AF-A0A539DXR8-F1
#
_entry.id   AF-A0A539DXR8-F1
#
_cell.length_a   1.000
_cell.length_b   1.000
_cell.length_c   1.000
_cell.angle_alpha   90.00
_cell.angle_beta   90.00
_cell.angle_gamma   90.00
#
_symmetry.space_group_name_H-M   'P 1'
#
loop_
_entity.id
_entity.type
_entity.pdbx_description
1 polymer ?
#
loop_
_entity_poly.entity_id
_entity_poly.type
_entity_poly.pdbx_seq_one_letter_code
_entity_poly.pdbx_strand_id
1 'polypeptide(L)'
;FCFFLNHPLLQTPNSGWIDDQFLDPPEQYWRIGPYLVEDETIEEVEKNVFIPFIHRPLSRYVNALADNNLLLERMAEPAPPHGFLAKAEEYQQASTIPRLLYLRTRKQHVPLPS
;
A
#
# COMPACT_ATOMS: atom_id res chain seq x y z
N PHE A 1 16.40 0.76 9.68
CA PHE A 1 15.73 1.65 8.72
C PHE A 1 14.23 1.46 8.87
N CYS A 2 13.47 2.55 8.97
CA CYS A 2 12.01 2.52 9.10
C CYS A 2 11.42 2.95 7.76
N PHE A 3 10.69 2.05 7.11
CA PHE A 3 10.14 2.29 5.78
C PHE A 3 8.62 2.36 5.86
N PHE A 4 8.08 3.45 5.33
CA PHE A 4 6.65 3.72 5.26
C PHE A 4 6.27 3.83 3.80
N LEU A 5 5.25 3.08 3.43
CA LEU A 5 4.70 3.05 2.09
C LEU A 5 3.18 3.15 2.23
N ASN A 6 2.52 3.84 1.31
CA ASN A 6 1.13 3.49 1.13
C ASN A 6 1.04 2.03 0.65
N HIS A 7 0.00 1.32 1.06
CA HIS A 7 -0.07 -0.13 0.88
C HIS A 7 -0.05 -0.51 -0.61
N PRO A 8 1.00 -1.17 -1.13
CA PRO A 8 1.21 -1.32 -2.57
C PRO A 8 0.08 -2.06 -3.30
N LEU A 9 -0.50 -3.08 -2.65
CA LEU A 9 -1.62 -3.85 -3.22
C LEU A 9 -2.90 -3.01 -3.35
N LEU A 10 -3.13 -2.11 -2.41
CA LEU A 10 -4.40 -1.40 -2.27
C LEU A 10 -4.37 -0.03 -2.96
N GLN A 11 -3.17 0.51 -3.20
CA GLN A 11 -2.94 1.69 -4.02
C GLN A 11 -2.41 1.37 -5.42
N THR A 12 -2.49 0.12 -5.86
CA THR A 12 -2.27 -0.19 -7.28
C THR A 12 -3.20 0.66 -8.16
N PRO A 13 -2.73 1.19 -9.29
CA PRO A 13 -3.57 1.90 -10.24
C PRO A 13 -4.81 1.08 -10.63
N ASN A 14 -5.96 1.74 -10.73
CA ASN A 14 -7.28 1.14 -10.96
C ASN A 14 -7.80 0.23 -9.82
N SER A 15 -7.17 0.23 -8.65
CA SER A 15 -7.77 -0.28 -7.42
C SER A 15 -8.74 0.74 -6.83
N GLY A 16 -9.78 0.26 -6.14
CA GLY A 16 -10.76 1.16 -5.54
C GLY A 16 -11.92 0.44 -4.89
N TRP A 17 -12.71 1.21 -4.14
CA TRP A 17 -13.98 0.73 -3.61
C TRP A 17 -14.99 0.61 -4.75
N ILE A 18 -15.70 -0.52 -4.80
CA ILE A 18 -16.80 -0.78 -5.72
C ILE A 18 -18.06 -1.00 -4.90
N ASP A 19 -19.12 -0.30 -5.29
CA ASP A 19 -20.48 -0.53 -4.83
C ASP A 19 -21.25 -1.25 -5.95
N ASP A 20 -21.38 -2.57 -5.84
CA ASP A 20 -21.91 -3.44 -6.88
C ASP A 20 -23.39 -3.73 -6.62
N GLN A 21 -24.23 -2.81 -7.11
CA GLN A 21 -25.69 -2.88 -6.98
C GLN A 21 -26.36 -3.86 -7.97
N PHE A 22 -25.57 -4.49 -8.86
CA PHE A 22 -26.10 -5.44 -9.85
C PHE A 22 -26.06 -6.89 -9.34
N LEU A 23 -25.29 -7.18 -8.28
CA LEU A 23 -25.32 -8.46 -7.60
C LEU A 23 -26.60 -8.60 -6.77
N ASP A 24 -27.04 -9.85 -6.58
CA ASP A 24 -28.16 -10.19 -5.68
C ASP A 24 -27.67 -11.20 -4.62
N PRO A 25 -27.46 -10.77 -3.36
CA PRO A 25 -27.66 -9.41 -2.84
C PRO A 25 -26.59 -8.41 -3.33
N PRO A 26 -26.84 -7.09 -3.27
CA PRO A 26 -25.82 -6.08 -3.53
C PRO A 26 -24.60 -6.26 -2.62
N GLU A 27 -23.40 -6.04 -3.16
CA GLU A 27 -22.15 -6.18 -2.43
C GLU A 27 -21.25 -4.95 -2.56
N GLN A 28 -20.40 -4.78 -1.55
CA GLN A 28 -19.36 -3.76 -1.57
C GLN A 28 -18.01 -4.41 -1.34
N TYR A 29 -17.02 -4.07 -2.18
CA TYR A 29 -15.69 -4.67 -2.11
C TYR A 29 -14.59 -3.74 -2.58
N TRP A 30 -13.35 -4.08 -2.21
CA TRP A 30 -12.16 -3.41 -2.74
C TRP A 30 -11.65 -4.14 -3.97
N ARG A 31 -11.82 -3.55 -5.14
CA ARG A 31 -11.24 -4.06 -6.38
C ARG A 31 -9.74 -3.80 -6.40
N ILE A 32 -8.97 -4.79 -6.81
CA ILE A 32 -7.53 -4.68 -7.03
C ILE A 32 -7.26 -4.56 -8.54
N GLY A 33 -6.48 -3.56 -8.93
CA GLY A 33 -6.00 -3.38 -10.29
C GLY A 33 -4.89 -4.36 -10.69
N PRO A 34 -4.19 -4.13 -11.82
CA PRO A 34 -3.09 -4.98 -12.31
C PRO A 34 -1.82 -4.93 -11.41
N TYR A 35 -1.89 -5.44 -10.18
CA TYR A 35 -0.88 -5.26 -9.13
C TYR A 35 0.56 -5.59 -9.53
N LEU A 36 0.76 -6.65 -10.31
CA LEU A 36 2.10 -7.10 -10.71
C LEU A 36 2.74 -6.22 -11.80
N VAL A 37 1.98 -5.35 -12.45
CA VAL A 37 2.47 -4.43 -13.47
C VAL A 37 2.94 -3.16 -12.77
N GLU A 38 4.23 -2.82 -12.89
CA GLU A 38 4.75 -1.53 -12.41
C GLU A 38 4.20 -0.39 -13.27
N ASP A 39 3.97 0.78 -12.66
CA ASP A 39 3.44 1.95 -13.34
C ASP A 39 4.02 3.25 -12.75
N GLU A 40 4.11 4.27 -13.58
CA GLU A 40 4.58 5.61 -13.20
C GLU A 40 3.66 6.66 -13.84
N THR A 41 2.96 7.40 -12.99
CA THR A 41 2.00 8.42 -13.39
C THR A 41 2.34 9.76 -12.75
N ILE A 42 1.90 10.86 -13.37
CA ILE A 42 1.91 12.17 -12.73
C ILE A 42 0.50 12.45 -12.23
N GLU A 43 0.35 12.64 -10.93
CA GLU A 43 -0.93 12.92 -10.28
C GLU A 43 -1.01 14.37 -9.80
N GLU A 44 -2.13 15.03 -10.09
CA GLU A 44 -2.48 16.32 -9.51
C GLU A 44 -3.16 16.10 -8.15
N VAL A 45 -2.40 16.27 -7.07
CA VAL A 45 -2.89 15.99 -5.69
C VAL A 45 -3.60 17.18 -5.07
N GLU A 46 -3.27 18.38 -5.53
CA GLU A 46 -3.97 19.63 -5.26
C GLU A 46 -3.91 20.49 -6.52
N LYS A 47 -4.74 21.54 -6.60
CA LYS A 47 -4.79 22.41 -7.78
C LYS A 47 -3.39 22.93 -8.17
N ASN A 48 -2.93 22.56 -9.36
CA ASN A 48 -1.60 22.83 -9.92
C ASN A 48 -0.41 22.22 -9.15
N VAL A 49 -0.63 21.22 -8.29
CA VAL A 49 0.40 20.49 -7.54
C VAL A 49 0.51 19.08 -8.10
N PHE A 50 1.52 18.86 -8.93
CA PHE A 50 1.77 17.60 -9.61
C PHE A 50 2.91 16.85 -8.94
N ILE A 51 2.68 15.59 -8.57
CA ILE A 51 3.71 14.71 -8.02
C ILE A 51 3.75 13.38 -8.78
N PRO A 52 4.92 12.76 -8.94
CA PRO A 52 5.00 11.42 -9.48
C PRO A 52 4.42 10.43 -8.48
N PHE A 53 3.53 9.57 -8.97
CA PHE A 53 3.08 8.38 -8.29
C PHE A 53 3.74 7.17 -8.93
N ILE A 54 4.39 6.34 -8.12
CA ILE A 54 5.12 5.17 -8.60
C ILE A 54 4.55 3.93 -7.94
N HIS A 55 3.92 3.09 -8.75
CA HIS A 55 3.43 1.80 -8.31
C HIS A 55 4.46 0.71 -8.55
N ARG A 56 4.75 -0.07 -7.51
CA ARG A 56 5.54 -1.29 -7.58
C ARG A 56 4.96 -2.37 -6.68
N PRO A 57 5.01 -3.65 -7.06
CA PRO A 57 4.66 -4.75 -6.17
C PRO A 57 5.50 -4.75 -4.90
N LEU A 58 4.94 -5.21 -3.78
CA LEU A 58 5.63 -5.34 -2.49
C LEU A 58 6.96 -6.13 -2.60
N SER A 59 6.99 -7.15 -3.44
CA SER A 59 8.20 -7.95 -3.67
C SER A 59 9.39 -7.11 -4.13
N ARG A 60 9.18 -6.05 -4.93
CA ARG A 60 10.25 -5.14 -5.37
C ARG A 60 10.88 -4.41 -4.19
N TYR A 61 10.07 -3.97 -3.25
CA TYR A 61 10.54 -3.31 -2.03
C TYR A 61 11.24 -4.29 -1.09
N VAL A 62 10.62 -5.44 -0.80
CA VAL A 62 11.18 -6.42 0.15
C VAL A 62 12.49 -7.01 -0.37
N ASN A 63 12.58 -7.34 -1.66
CA ASN A 63 13.82 -7.84 -2.25
C ASN A 63 14.90 -6.77 -2.24
N ALA A 64 14.59 -5.51 -2.57
CA ALA A 64 15.57 -4.43 -2.49
C ALA A 64 16.10 -4.24 -1.06
N LEU A 65 15.26 -4.39 -0.03
CA LEU A 65 15.72 -4.38 1.37
C LEU A 65 16.69 -5.55 1.64
N ALA A 66 16.34 -6.76 1.19
CA ALA A 66 17.17 -7.96 1.34
C ALA A 66 18.53 -7.83 0.64
N ASP A 67 18.55 -7.38 -0.62
CA ASP A 67 19.77 -7.13 -1.41
C ASP A 67 20.69 -6.11 -0.73
N ASN A 68 20.09 -5.18 0.03
CA ASN A 68 20.81 -4.19 0.82
C ASN A 68 21.14 -4.65 2.24
N ASN A 69 21.06 -5.96 2.54
CA ASN A 69 21.33 -6.54 3.86
C ASN A 69 20.53 -5.89 4.99
N LEU A 70 19.29 -5.50 4.70
CA LEU A 70 18.34 -4.99 5.68
C LEU A 70 17.40 -6.12 6.08
N LEU A 71 17.67 -6.73 7.25
CA LEU A 71 16.79 -7.74 7.83
C LEU A 71 15.49 -7.09 8.26
N LEU A 72 14.36 -7.64 7.82
CA LEU A 72 13.03 -7.27 8.32
C LEU A 72 12.86 -7.75 9.77
N GLU A 73 12.59 -6.82 10.68
CA GLU A 73 12.33 -7.10 12.10
C GLU A 73 10.85 -6.98 12.46
N ARG A 74 10.10 -6.16 11.73
CA ARG A 74 8.66 -5.98 11.94
C ARG A 74 7.98 -5.49 10.67
N MET A 75 6.84 -6.08 10.37
CA MET A 75 5.87 -5.55 9.40
C MET A 75 4.59 -5.18 10.16
N ALA A 76 3.97 -4.06 9.81
CA ALA A 76 2.68 -3.67 10.36
C ALA A 76 1.80 -2.99 9.29
N GLU A 77 0.52 -3.31 9.34
CA GLU A 77 -0.52 -2.79 8.46
C GLU A 77 -1.64 -2.24 9.35
N PRO A 78 -1.47 -1.02 9.90
CA PRO A 78 -2.45 -0.47 10.82
C PRO A 78 -3.77 -0.17 10.11
N ALA A 79 -4.87 -0.37 10.82
CA ALA A 79 -6.18 0.10 10.40
C ALA A 79 -6.15 1.63 10.19
N PRO A 80 -6.96 2.18 9.27
CA PRO A 80 -7.07 3.62 9.10
C PRO A 80 -7.45 4.34 10.41
N PRO A 81 -6.93 5.55 10.66
CA PRO A 81 -7.22 6.28 11.88
C PRO A 81 -8.73 6.62 11.97
N HIS A 82 -9.28 6.64 13.19
CA HIS A 82 -10.71 6.90 13.42
C HIS A 82 -11.22 8.19 12.75
N GLY A 83 -10.42 9.26 12.74
CA GLY A 83 -10.79 10.51 12.06
C GLY A 83 -10.90 10.41 10.53
N PHE A 84 -10.28 9.41 9.91
CA PHE A 84 -10.47 9.08 8.50
C PHE A 84 -11.78 8.30 8.29
N LEU A 85 -12.02 7.30 9.15
CA LEU A 85 -13.26 6.50 9.12
C LEU A 85 -14.51 7.34 9.36
N ALA A 86 -14.43 8.36 10.23
CA ALA A 86 -15.53 9.28 10.50
C ALA A 86 -15.92 10.17 9.30
N LYS A 87 -15.03 10.32 8.30
CA LYS A 87 -15.33 11.05 7.05
C LYS A 87 -15.80 10.13 5.93
N ALA A 88 -15.87 8.82 6.21
CA ALA A 88 -16.13 7.76 5.26
C ALA A 88 -17.35 6.94 5.72
N GLU A 89 -18.45 7.61 6.09
CA GLU A 89 -19.69 6.97 6.60
C GLU A 89 -20.26 5.93 5.63
N GLU A 90 -20.01 6.06 4.33
CA GLU A 90 -20.44 5.12 3.29
C GLU A 90 -19.62 3.82 3.23
N TYR A 91 -18.55 3.69 4.02
CA TYR A 91 -17.53 2.64 3.87
C TYR A 91 -17.24 1.90 5.19
N GLN A 92 -18.23 1.22 5.78
CA GLN A 92 -18.07 0.55 7.09
C GLN A 92 -16.89 -0.45 7.12
N GLN A 93 -16.64 -1.16 6.02
CA GLN A 93 -15.51 -2.09 5.93
C GLN A 93 -14.17 -1.43 5.63
N ALA A 94 -14.10 -0.11 5.38
CA ALA A 94 -12.82 0.57 5.16
C ALA A 94 -11.86 0.43 6.35
N SER A 95 -12.39 0.19 7.56
CA SER A 95 -11.61 -0.11 8.76
C SER A 95 -10.73 -1.37 8.65
N THR A 96 -11.11 -2.33 7.83
CA THR A 96 -10.37 -3.58 7.61
C THR A 96 -9.36 -3.50 6.46
N ILE A 97 -9.33 -2.37 5.74
CA ILE A 97 -8.51 -2.17 4.55
C ILE A 97 -7.33 -1.25 4.89
N PRO A 98 -6.09 -1.78 5.03
CA PRO A 98 -4.95 -0.96 5.40
C PRO A 98 -4.56 0.00 4.27
N ARG A 99 -4.29 1.25 4.62
CA ARG A 99 -3.78 2.24 3.65
C ARG A 99 -2.27 2.40 3.73
N LEU A 100 -1.67 2.02 4.85
CA LEU A 100 -0.26 2.16 5.15
C LEU A 100 0.37 0.78 5.36
N LEU A 101 1.57 0.61 4.84
CA LEU A 101 2.47 -0.49 5.16
C LEU A 101 3.72 0.08 5.85
N TYR A 102 4.03 -0.45 7.02
CA TYR A 102 5.24 -0.14 7.78
C TYR A 102 6.17 -1.35 7.83
N LEU A 103 7.44 -1.15 7.47
CA LEU A 103 8.51 -2.12 7.62
C LEU A 103 9.64 -1.55 8.49
N ARG A 104 9.90 -2.19 9.64
CA ARG A 104 11.11 -1.95 10.44
C ARG A 104 12.18 -2.93 10.02
N THR A 105 13.34 -2.41 9.66
CA THR A 105 14.50 -3.22 9.31
C THR A 105 15.72 -2.86 10.13
N ARG A 106 16.66 -3.79 10.25
CA ARG A 106 18.00 -3.57 10.81
C ARG A 106 19.06 -4.01 9.81
N LYS A 107 20.13 -3.22 9.68
CA LYS A 107 21.28 -3.60 8.86
C LYS A 107 21.94 -4.83 9.49
N GLN A 108 22.00 -5.92 8.74
CA GLN A 108 22.84 -7.04 9.07
C GLN A 108 24.25 -6.77 8.53
N HIS A 109 25.23 -6.96 9.39
CA HIS A 109 26.62 -7.05 8.95
C HIS A 109 26.82 -8.48 8.46
N VAL A 110 27.10 -8.65 7.18
CA VAL A 110 27.53 -9.95 6.65
C VAL A 110 29.04 -10.00 6.83
N PRO A 111 29.59 -10.92 7.65
CA PRO A 111 31.03 -11.09 7.73
C PRO A 111 31.56 -11.49 6.35
N LEU A 112 32.73 -10.96 5.96
CA LEU A 112 33.42 -11.44 4.76
C LEU A 112 33.67 -12.95 4.90
N PRO A 113 33.45 -13.75 3.84
CA PRO A 113 33.79 -15.16 3.88
C PRO A 113 35.30 -15.31 4.12
N SER A 114 35.66 -16.26 4.99
CA SER A 114 37.02 -16.66 5.34
C SER A 114 37.77 -17.30 4.17
#